data_AF-A0A3C1P401-F1
#
_entry.id   AF-A0A3C1P401-F1
#
_cell.length_a   1.000
_cell.length_b   1.000
_cell.length_c   1.000
_cell.angle_alpha   90.00
_cell.angle_beta   90.00
_cell.angle_gamma   90.00
#
_symmetry.space_group_name_H-M   'P 1'
#
loop_
_entity.id
_entity.type
_entity.pdbx_description
1 polymer ?
#
loop_
_entity_poly.entity_id
_entity_poly.type
_entity_poly.pdbx_seq_one_letter_code
_entity_poly.pdbx_strand_id
1 'polypeptide(L)'
;IYAFRGADVGGLLSFPVMFRDARGAPAPVVVLRTARRYGPRIRAAAGSVLGSRIPAGLSAERWREHRSPACAAVADPEQDDRVDLATYTDPGSQAAHVAHQLRQAHVRRGVA
;
A
#
# COMPACT_ATOMS: atom_id res chain seq x y z
N ILE A 1 10.40 -2.15 -5.90
CA ILE A 1 9.96 -3.23 -6.82
C ILE A 1 10.66 -3.22 -8.19
N TYR A 2 11.14 -2.08 -8.72
CA TYR A 2 11.76 -2.01 -10.07
C TYR A 2 13.28 -1.77 -10.09
N ALA A 3 13.99 -1.96 -8.97
CA ALA A 3 15.43 -1.69 -8.91
C ALA A 3 16.25 -2.49 -9.94
N PHE A 4 15.84 -3.73 -10.22
CA PHE A 4 16.47 -4.58 -11.24
C PHE A 4 16.37 -4.05 -12.68
N ARG A 5 15.50 -3.06 -12.93
CA ARG A 5 15.36 -2.35 -14.22
C ARG A 5 15.93 -0.94 -14.17
N GLY A 6 16.79 -0.65 -13.18
CA GLY A 6 17.43 0.66 -13.04
C GLY A 6 16.57 1.72 -12.35
N ALA A 7 15.42 1.36 -11.76
CA ALA A 7 14.67 2.33 -10.96
C ALA A 7 15.43 2.66 -9.67
N ASP A 8 15.75 3.94 -9.48
CA ASP A 8 16.48 4.43 -8.32
C ASP A 8 15.57 5.27 -7.40
N VAL A 9 15.45 4.86 -6.14
CA VAL A 9 14.73 5.60 -5.10
C VAL A 9 15.43 6.93 -4.75
N GLY A 10 16.73 7.03 -5.00
CA GLY A 10 17.53 8.24 -4.82
C GLY A 10 16.97 9.44 -5.58
N GLY A 11 16.41 9.22 -6.78
CA GLY A 11 15.78 10.28 -7.57
C GLY A 11 14.57 10.93 -6.90
N LEU A 12 13.76 10.15 -6.18
CA LEU A 12 12.64 10.69 -5.39
C LEU A 12 13.15 11.47 -4.17
N LEU A 13 14.17 10.94 -3.48
CA LEU A 13 14.70 11.51 -2.25
C LEU A 13 15.50 12.81 -2.49
N SER A 14 16.14 12.93 -3.66
CA SER A 14 16.89 14.13 -4.07
C SER A 14 16.03 15.18 -4.77
N PHE A 15 14.78 14.85 -5.13
CA PHE A 15 13.88 15.76 -5.86
C PHE A 15 13.82 17.18 -5.26
N PRO A 16 13.66 17.36 -3.93
CA PRO A 16 13.55 18.70 -3.35
C PRO A 16 14.77 19.59 -3.63
N VAL A 17 15.98 19.03 -3.68
CA VAL A 17 17.21 19.83 -3.88
C VAL A 17 17.59 19.96 -5.35
N MET A 18 17.14 19.03 -6.19
CA MET A 18 17.35 19.06 -7.65
C MET A 18 16.40 20.03 -8.36
N PHE A 19 15.16 20.12 -7.89
CA PHE A 19 14.13 20.98 -8.46
C PHE A 19 13.75 22.05 -7.44
N ARG A 20 14.54 23.12 -7.39
CA ARG A 20 14.30 24.26 -6.49
C ARG A 20 13.18 25.14 -7.01
N ASP A 21 12.54 25.85 -6.09
CA ASP A 21 11.53 26.86 -6.46
C ASP A 21 12.18 28.10 -7.10
N ALA A 22 11.34 29.05 -7.54
CA ALA A 22 11.80 30.28 -8.19
C ALA A 22 12.69 31.17 -7.29
N ARG A 23 12.74 30.91 -5.98
CA ARG A 23 13.57 31.63 -5.00
C ARG A 23 14.82 30.83 -4.60
N GLY A 24 15.03 29.65 -5.20
CA GLY A 24 16.16 28.77 -4.89
C GLY A 24 15.97 27.92 -3.63
N ALA A 25 14.80 27.90 -3.01
CA ALA A 25 14.53 27.01 -1.88
C ALA A 25 14.24 25.58 -2.37
N PRO A 26 14.51 24.54 -1.55
CA PRO A 26 14.13 23.18 -1.90
C PRO A 26 12.62 23.04 -2.15
N ALA A 27 12.20 22.23 -3.12
CA ALA A 27 10.77 22.05 -3.39
C ALA A 27 10.03 21.52 -2.14
N PRO A 28 8.80 22.01 -1.90
CA PRO A 28 7.99 21.56 -0.78
C PRO A 28 7.61 20.08 -0.95
N VAL A 29 7.63 19.34 0.16
CA VAL A 29 7.21 17.94 0.21
C VAL A 29 5.87 17.86 0.94
N VAL A 30 4.85 17.35 0.25
CA VAL A 30 3.50 17.15 0.80
C VAL A 30 3.25 15.64 0.92
N VAL A 31 2.84 15.21 2.12
CA VAL A 31 2.44 13.82 2.36
C VAL A 31 0.93 13.69 2.20
N LEU A 32 0.48 12.77 1.35
CA LEU A 32 -0.93 12.44 1.22
C LEU A 32 -1.34 11.49 2.35
N ARG A 33 -2.28 11.94 3.19
CA ARG A 33 -2.63 11.28 4.46
C ARG A 33 -3.92 10.47 4.41
N THR A 34 -4.49 10.25 3.24
CA THR A 34 -5.80 9.59 3.10
C THR A 34 -5.75 8.48 2.06
N ALA A 35 -6.09 7.26 2.47
CA ALA A 35 -6.32 6.11 1.59
C ALA A 35 -7.82 6.00 1.26
N ARG A 36 -8.16 5.91 -0.03
CA ARG A 36 -9.56 5.77 -0.50
C ARG A 36 -9.86 4.41 -1.15
N ARG A 37 -8.90 3.49 -1.12
CA ARG A 37 -8.98 2.19 -1.79
C ARG A 37 -9.32 1.04 -0.84
N TYR A 38 -8.94 1.18 0.43
CA TYR A 38 -9.01 0.11 1.41
C TYR A 38 -9.25 0.69 2.81
N GLY A 39 -9.76 -0.15 3.70
CA GLY A 39 -10.03 0.23 5.08
C GLY A 39 -8.84 -0.01 6.03
N PRO A 40 -9.05 0.23 7.33
CA PRO A 40 -8.00 0.13 8.34
C PRO A 40 -7.44 -1.29 8.55
N ARG A 41 -8.20 -2.36 8.30
CA ARG A 41 -7.74 -3.76 8.48
C ARG A 41 -6.70 -4.14 7.43
N ILE A 42 -6.97 -3.85 6.15
CA ILE A 42 -5.99 -4.03 5.06
C ILE A 42 -4.76 -3.14 5.29
N ARG A 43 -4.95 -1.89 5.74
CA ARG A 43 -3.82 -1.01 6.10
C ARG A 43 -2.94 -1.63 7.18
N ALA A 44 -3.54 -2.20 8.23
CA ALA A 44 -2.79 -2.82 9.33
C ALA A 44 -2.01 -4.06 8.86
N ALA A 45 -2.62 -4.91 8.03
CA ALA A 45 -1.96 -6.07 7.44
C ALA A 45 -0.79 -5.67 6.52
N ALA A 46 -0.97 -4.63 5.69
CA ALA A 46 0.14 -4.08 4.91
C ALA A 46 1.24 -3.50 5.83
N GLY A 47 0.87 -2.81 6.89
CA GLY A 47 1.80 -2.23 7.86
C GLY A 47 2.69 -3.27 8.54
N SER A 48 2.19 -4.47 8.83
CA SER A 48 2.96 -5.52 9.52
C SER A 48 4.09 -6.12 8.67
N VAL A 49 3.96 -6.10 7.34
CA VAL A 49 4.99 -6.59 6.40
C VAL A 49 5.93 -5.49 5.92
N LEU A 50 5.50 -4.23 6.01
CA LEU A 50 6.29 -3.09 5.59
C LEU A 50 7.34 -2.79 6.67
N GLY A 51 8.61 -3.10 6.37
CA GLY A 51 9.72 -2.88 7.29
C GLY A 51 9.80 -1.44 7.82
N SER A 52 10.38 -1.29 9.02
CA SER A 52 10.46 -0.03 9.77
C SER A 52 11.57 0.93 9.32
N ARG A 53 12.40 0.53 8.35
CA ARG A 53 13.54 1.33 7.90
C ARG A 53 13.07 2.63 7.24
N ILE A 54 13.50 3.76 7.80
CA ILE A 54 13.30 5.09 7.24
C ILE A 54 14.35 5.33 6.16
N PRO A 55 13.98 5.67 4.91
CA PRO A 55 14.94 6.05 3.88
C PRO A 55 15.71 7.31 4.28
N ALA A 56 17.01 7.36 3.99
CA ALA A 56 17.83 8.55 4.21
C ALA A 56 17.27 9.75 3.41
N GLY A 57 17.30 10.95 3.99
CA GLY A 57 16.74 12.16 3.36
C GLY A 57 15.23 12.37 3.58
N LEU A 58 14.53 11.42 4.21
CA LEU A 58 13.14 11.59 4.62
C LEU A 58 13.04 11.79 6.13
N SER A 59 12.29 12.81 6.57
CA SER A 59 12.05 13.03 8.00
C SER A 59 11.19 11.90 8.59
N ALA A 60 11.47 11.54 9.85
CA ALA A 60 10.70 10.52 10.57
C ALA A 60 9.21 10.90 10.71
N GLU A 61 8.89 12.19 10.76
CA GLU A 61 7.52 12.69 10.76
C GLU A 61 6.80 12.37 9.44
N ARG A 62 7.35 12.81 8.30
CA ARG A 62 6.76 12.56 6.98
C ARG A 62 6.63 11.07 6.67
N TRP A 63 7.62 10.29 7.11
CA TRP A 63 7.56 8.83 7.01
C TRP A 63 6.37 8.25 7.79
N ARG A 64 6.19 8.65 9.05
CA ARG A 64 5.06 8.19 9.88
C ARG A 64 3.72 8.62 9.28
N GLU A 65 3.60 9.86 8.82
CA GLU A 65 2.38 10.34 8.15
C GLU A 65 2.05 9.51 6.90
N HIS A 66 3.05 9.20 6.08
CA HIS A 66 2.88 8.38 4.87
C HIS A 66 2.54 6.92 5.19
N ARG A 67 3.11 6.37 6.27
CA ARG A 67 2.91 4.97 6.68
C ARG A 67 1.60 4.72 7.41
N SER A 68 0.97 5.77 7.94
CA SER A 68 -0.27 5.67 8.72
C SER A 68 -1.38 6.57 8.16
N PRO A 69 -1.78 6.42 6.88
CA PRO A 69 -2.86 7.23 6.33
C PRO A 69 -4.19 6.90 7.02
N ALA A 70 -5.06 7.90 7.13
CA ALA A 70 -6.45 7.69 7.48
C ALA A 70 -7.16 6.98 6.32
N CYS A 71 -7.91 5.92 6.61
CA CYS A 71 -8.70 5.23 5.61
C CYS A 71 -10.08 5.89 5.52
N ALA A 72 -10.52 6.24 4.31
CA ALA A 72 -11.90 6.59 4.06
C ALA A 72 -12.80 5.37 4.33
N ALA A 73 -14.07 5.64 4.64
CA ALA A 73 -15.05 4.57 4.82
C ALA A 73 -15.16 3.72 3.54
N VAL A 74 -15.13 2.41 3.71
CA VAL A 74 -15.46 1.44 2.65
C VAL A 74 -16.96 1.15 2.69
N ALA A 75 -17.54 0.66 1.59
CA ALA A 75 -18.98 0.46 1.49
C ALA A 75 -19.48 -0.64 2.44
N ASP A 76 -18.77 -1.77 2.49
CA ASP A 76 -19.01 -2.85 3.44
C ASP A 76 -17.69 -3.27 4.11
N PRO A 77 -17.41 -2.85 5.37
CA PRO A 77 -16.17 -3.21 6.06
C PRO A 77 -15.91 -4.71 6.25
N GLU A 78 -16.95 -5.54 6.28
CA GLU A 78 -16.83 -6.99 6.43
C GLU A 78 -16.46 -7.69 5.12
N GLN A 79 -16.63 -6.99 4.00
CA GLN A 79 -16.32 -7.50 2.66
C GLN A 79 -15.15 -6.77 2.01
N ASP A 80 -15.16 -5.44 2.04
CA ASP A 80 -14.23 -4.53 1.34
C ASP A 80 -12.96 -4.21 2.16
N ASP A 81 -12.92 -4.60 3.43
CA ASP A 81 -11.76 -4.43 4.31
C ASP A 81 -11.46 -5.72 5.10
N ARG A 82 -11.51 -6.88 4.44
CA ARG A 82 -11.21 -8.17 5.05
C ARG A 82 -9.85 -8.72 4.59
N VAL A 83 -9.13 -9.35 5.52
CA VAL A 83 -7.89 -10.08 5.23
C VAL A 83 -8.03 -11.49 5.79
N ASP A 84 -8.09 -12.48 4.90
CA ASP A 84 -8.16 -13.90 5.25
C ASP A 84 -6.79 -14.55 5.04
N LEU A 85 -6.39 -15.45 5.94
CA LEU A 85 -5.19 -16.27 5.81
C LEU A 85 -5.57 -17.74 5.84
N ALA A 86 -5.10 -18.50 4.87
CA ALA A 86 -5.29 -19.95 4.80
C ALA A 86 -4.00 -20.62 4.34
N THR A 87 -3.73 -21.80 4.90
CA THR A 87 -2.59 -22.65 4.53
C THR A 87 -3.09 -23.92 3.87
N TYR A 88 -2.27 -24.48 2.98
CA TYR A 88 -2.62 -25.66 2.19
C TYR A 88 -1.44 -26.62 2.17
N THR A 89 -1.74 -27.90 2.03
CA THR A 89 -0.74 -28.97 1.99
C THR A 89 -0.03 -29.06 0.64
N ASP A 90 -0.66 -28.57 -0.43
CA ASP A 90 -0.15 -28.66 -1.79
C ASP A 90 -0.65 -27.49 -2.67
N PRO A 91 0.04 -27.18 -3.78
CA PRO A 91 -0.37 -26.10 -4.68
C PRO A 91 -1.72 -26.33 -5.38
N GLY A 92 -2.12 -27.58 -5.58
CA GLY A 92 -3.39 -27.93 -6.23
C GLY A 92 -4.58 -27.56 -5.35
N SER A 93 -4.53 -27.92 -4.06
CA SER A 93 -5.56 -27.54 -3.09
C SER A 93 -5.64 -26.03 -2.86
N GLN A 94 -4.51 -25.32 -2.86
CA GLN A 94 -4.48 -23.86 -2.84
C GLN A 94 -5.19 -23.25 -4.05
N ALA A 95 -4.84 -23.68 -5.26
CA ALA A 95 -5.44 -23.15 -6.49
C ALA A 95 -6.94 -23.44 -6.56
N ALA A 96 -7.36 -24.65 -6.18
CA ALA A 96 -8.77 -25.03 -6.12
C ALA A 96 -9.56 -24.15 -5.14
N HIS A 97 -9.00 -23.84 -3.96
CA HIS A 97 -9.64 -22.94 -3.01
C HIS A 97 -9.78 -21.51 -3.56
N VAL A 98 -8.74 -20.96 -4.19
CA VAL A 98 -8.82 -19.62 -4.79
C VAL A 98 -9.90 -19.57 -5.88
N ALA A 99 -9.94 -20.58 -6.77
CA ALA A 99 -10.97 -20.68 -7.80
C ALA A 99 -12.38 -20.78 -7.19
N HIS A 100 -12.54 -21.54 -6.10
CA HIS A 100 -13.80 -21.62 -5.37
C HIS A 100 -14.21 -20.24 -4.82
N GLN A 101 -13.31 -19.50 -4.17
CA GLN A 101 -13.60 -18.18 -3.61
C GLN A 101 -14.03 -17.18 -4.68
N LEU A 102 -13.33 -17.15 -5.82
CA LEU A 102 -13.69 -16.31 -6.97
C LEU A 102 -15.07 -16.67 -7.51
N ARG A 103 -15.37 -17.97 -7.69
CA ARG A 103 -16.69 -18.43 -8.13
C ARG A 103 -17.78 -18.02 -7.13
N GLN A 104 -17.56 -18.18 -5.83
CA GLN A 104 -18.55 -17.78 -4.82
C GLN A 104 -18.79 -16.27 -4.83
N ALA A 105 -17.74 -15.45 -5.00
CA ALA A 105 -17.88 -14.01 -5.14
C ALA A 105 -18.68 -13.63 -6.38
N HIS A 106 -18.41 -14.25 -7.52
CA HIS A 106 -19.16 -14.00 -8.75
C HIS A 106 -20.64 -14.39 -8.61
N VAL A 107 -20.91 -15.64 -8.21
CA VAL A 107 -22.28 -16.18 -8.15
C VAL A 107 -23.13 -15.50 -7.09
N ARG A 108 -22.58 -15.19 -5.92
CA ARG A 108 -23.35 -14.66 -4.78
C ARG A 108 -23.34 -13.14 -4.67
N ARG A 109 -22.30 -12.48 -5.19
CA ARG A 109 -22.09 -11.03 -5.00
C ARG A 109 -22.03 -10.25 -6.30
N GLY A 110 -22.13 -10.91 -7.46
CA GLY A 110 -22.14 -10.24 -8.76
C GLY A 110 -20.82 -9.53 -9.10
N VAL A 111 -19.72 -9.92 -8.46
CA VAL A 111 -18.39 -9.36 -8.76
C VAL A 111 -17.94 -9.90 -10.12
N ALA A 112 -17.62 -9.01 -11.05
CA ALA A 112 -17.14 -9.31 -12.41
C ALA A 112 -15.62 -9.12 -12.52
#